data_AF-X0Z099-F1
#
_entry.id   AF-X0Z099-F1
#
_cell.length_a   1.000
_cell.length_b   1.000
_cell.length_c   1.000
_cell.angle_alpha   90.00
_cell.angle_beta   90.00
_cell.angle_gamma   90.00
#
_symmetry.space_group_name_H-M   'P 1'
#
loop_
_entity.id
_entity.type
_entity.pdbx_description
1 polymer ?
#
loop_
_entity_poly.entity_id
_entity_poly.type
_entity_poly.pdbx_seq_one_letter_code
_entity_poly.pdbx_strand_id
1 'polypeptide(L)' 'KEWAHLIVVDTPDLDSIEAVNRQIAQDLYLLSDAAIFVTSQEKYADEIPFQLLQRISQEKRPYFFILNKAQGEFAIE' A
#
# COMPACT_ATOMS: atom_id res chain seq x y z
N LYS A 1 4.41 -19.37 16.38
CA LYS A 1 5.85 -19.03 16.55
C LYS A 1 6.47 -18.37 15.31
N GLU A 2 5.89 -18.53 14.11
CA GLU A 2 6.41 -17.93 12.85
C GLU A 2 6.35 -16.39 12.77
N TRP A 3 5.37 -15.75 13.41
CA TRP A 3 5.14 -14.31 13.27
C TRP A 3 5.93 -13.43 14.25
N ALA A 4 6.81 -14.02 15.08
CA ALA A 4 7.49 -13.30 16.15
C ALA A 4 8.44 -12.18 15.67
N HIS A 5 8.78 -12.16 14.38
CA HIS A 5 9.66 -11.17 13.76
C HIS A 5 8.96 -10.37 12.65
N LEU A 6 7.63 -10.48 12.51
CA LEU A 6 6.88 -9.66 11.58
C LEU A 6 6.32 -8.43 12.29
N ILE A 7 6.53 -7.26 11.69
CA ILE A 7 5.87 -6.02 12.07
C ILE A 7 5.02 -5.58 10.89
N VAL A 8 3.73 -5.38 11.13
CA VAL A 8 2.82 -4.77 10.17
C VAL A 8 2.53 -3.36 10.68
N VAL A 9 2.74 -2.38 9.82
CA VAL A 9 2.51 -0.97 10.13
C VAL A 9 1.41 -0.46 9.22
N ASP A 10 0.38 0.13 9.81
CA ASP A 10 -0.63 0.87 9.08
C ASP A 10 -0.09 2.27 8.76
N THR A 11 0.02 2.61 7.48
CA THR A 11 0.60 3.87 7.02
C THR A 11 -0.48 4.93 6.87
N PRO A 12 -0.19 6.23 7.09
CA PRO A 12 -1.09 7.29 6.65
C PRO A 12 -1.36 7.22 5.13
N ASP A 13 -2.47 7.82 4.70
CA ASP A 13 -2.81 7.89 3.29
C ASP A 13 -1.76 8.67 2.47
N LEU A 14 -1.44 8.12 1.30
CA LEU A 14 -0.45 8.71 0.36
C LEU A 14 -0.94 10.02 -0.25
N ASP A 15 -2.25 10.14 -0.43
CA ASP A 15 -2.96 11.32 -0.92
C ASP A 15 -3.44 12.24 0.23
N SER A 16 -2.94 12.04 1.45
CA SER A 16 -3.25 12.91 2.60
C SER A 16 -2.98 14.39 2.29
N ILE A 17 -3.91 15.25 2.70
CA ILE A 17 -3.76 16.72 2.61
C ILE A 17 -2.60 17.22 3.48
N GLU A 18 -2.41 16.60 4.65
CA GLU A 18 -1.36 16.94 5.59
C GLU A 18 0.00 16.45 5.10
N ALA A 19 0.95 17.38 4.97
CA ALA A 19 2.30 17.07 4.48
C ALA A 19 3.06 16.10 5.40
N VAL A 20 2.83 16.20 6.72
CA VAL A 20 3.46 15.32 7.72
C VAL A 20 3.05 13.87 7.50
N ASN A 21 1.78 13.60 7.20
CA ASN A 21 1.29 12.24 6.93
C ASN A 21 1.94 11.64 5.69
N ARG A 22 2.08 12.43 4.61
CA ARG A 22 2.76 11.97 3.40
C ARG A 22 4.24 11.64 3.66
N GLN A 23 4.91 12.44 4.47
CA GLN A 23 6.29 12.17 4.87
C GLN A 23 6.39 10.87 5.68
N ILE A 24 5.51 10.66 6.66
CA ILE A 24 5.48 9.43 7.47
C ILE A 24 5.24 8.21 6.58
N ALA A 25 4.28 8.26 5.65
CA ALA A 25 4.01 7.16 4.73
C ALA A 25 5.24 6.82 3.86
N GLN A 26 5.93 7.84 3.35
CA GLN A 26 7.16 7.68 2.57
C GLN A 26 8.30 7.09 3.40
N ASP A 27 8.48 7.53 4.65
CA ASP A 27 9.52 7.04 5.55
C ASP A 27 9.28 5.56 5.90
N LEU A 28 8.03 5.20 6.24
CA LEU A 28 7.65 3.82 6.51
C LEU A 28 7.86 2.92 5.28
N TYR A 29 7.50 3.40 4.09
CA TYR A 29 7.78 2.68 2.85
C TYR A 29 9.29 2.44 2.68
N LEU A 30 10.13 3.46 2.88
CA LEU A 30 11.58 3.33 2.72
C LEU A 30 12.20 2.33 3.69
N LEU A 31 11.69 2.29 4.94
CA LEU A 31 12.14 1.38 5.99
C LEU A 31 11.61 -0.06 5.85
N SER A 32 10.53 -0.26 5.08
CA SER A 32 9.90 -1.57 4.94
C SER A 32 10.71 -2.54 4.06
N ASP A 33 10.68 -3.83 4.41
CA ASP A 33 11.20 -4.92 3.58
C ASP A 33 10.27 -5.26 2.42
N ALA A 34 8.97 -5.03 2.60
CA ALA A 34 7.91 -5.26 1.61
C ALA A 34 6.74 -4.30 1.85
N ALA A 35 6.00 -4.00 0.77
CA ALA A 35 4.81 -3.16 0.82
C ALA A 35 3.53 -3.98 0.59
N ILE A 36 2.46 -3.66 1.31
CA ILE A 36 1.11 -4.13 1.00
C ILE A 36 0.35 -2.94 0.42
N PHE A 37 0.19 -2.93 -0.90
CA PHE A 37 -0.56 -1.90 -1.59
C PHE A 37 -2.05 -2.25 -1.56
N VAL A 38 -2.81 -1.54 -0.74
CA VAL A 38 -4.26 -1.72 -0.61
C VAL A 38 -4.97 -0.62 -1.41
N THR A 39 -5.86 -1.01 -2.32
CA THR A 39 -6.70 -0.08 -3.08
C THR A 39 -8.12 -0.61 -3.17
N SER A 40 -9.05 0.15 -3.75
CA SER A 40 -10.43 -0.28 -3.96
C SER A 40 -10.93 0.16 -5.34
N GLN A 41 -12.07 -0.38 -5.79
CA GLN A 41 -12.62 -0.07 -7.11
C GLN A 41 -12.92 1.43 -7.27
N GLU A 42 -13.27 2.11 -6.19
CA GLU A 42 -13.58 3.55 -6.18
C GLU A 42 -12.33 4.42 -6.43
N LYS A 43 -11.13 3.87 -6.22
CA LYS A 43 -9.82 4.55 -6.36
C LYS A 43 -9.15 4.30 -7.72
N TYR A 44 -9.87 3.75 -8.70
CA TYR A 44 -9.30 3.30 -9.98
C TYR A 44 -8.66 4.42 -10.83
N ALA A 45 -9.13 5.66 -10.68
CA ALA A 45 -8.67 6.81 -11.45
C ALA A 45 -7.74 7.74 -10.66
N ASP A 46 -7.38 7.36 -9.42
CA ASP A 46 -6.54 8.19 -8.57
C ASP A 46 -5.09 8.11 -9.03
N GLU A 47 -4.55 9.25 -9.44
CA GLU A 47 -3.19 9.34 -10.00
C GLU A 47 -2.12 9.04 -8.95
N ILE A 48 -2.28 9.56 -7.72
CA ILE A 48 -1.26 9.46 -6.67
C ILE A 48 -0.95 8.00 -6.29
N PRO A 49 -1.94 7.15 -5.94
CA PRO A 49 -1.68 5.74 -5.67
C PRO A 49 -1.10 4.99 -6.88
N PHE A 50 -1.54 5.32 -8.09
CA PHE A 50 -1.03 4.69 -9.31
C PHE A 50 0.46 4.99 -9.54
N GLN A 51 0.88 6.24 -9.34
CA GLN A 51 2.29 6.62 -9.43
C GLN A 51 3.15 5.87 -8.40
N LEU A 52 2.65 5.68 -7.17
CA LEU A 52 3.36 4.87 -6.19
C LEU A 52 3.48 3.40 -6.63
N LEU A 53 2.39 2.79 -7.10
CA LEU A 53 2.43 1.40 -7.56
C LEU A 53 3.43 1.21 -8.70
N GLN A 54 3.48 2.16 -9.65
CA GLN A 54 4.48 2.17 -10.71
C GLN A 54 5.91 2.27 -10.15
N ARG A 55 6.13 3.15 -9.16
CA ARG A 55 7.43 3.30 -8.51
C ARG A 55 7.87 2.01 -7.79
N ILE A 56 6.99 1.40 -6.99
CA ILE A 56 7.27 0.14 -6.29
C ILE A 56 7.66 -0.96 -7.29
N SER A 57 6.91 -1.05 -8.39
CA SER A 57 7.16 -2.02 -9.46
C SER A 57 8.51 -1.77 -10.16
N GLN A 58 8.86 -0.51 -10.45
CA GLN A 58 10.14 -0.14 -11.06
C GLN A 58 11.33 -0.40 -10.13
N GLU A 59 11.17 -0.15 -8.83
CA GLU A 59 12.19 -0.41 -7.81
C GLU A 59 12.39 -1.91 -7.54
N LYS A 60 11.55 -2.78 -8.14
CA LYS A 60 11.54 -4.24 -7.92
C LYS A 60 11.46 -4.62 -6.44
N ARG A 61 10.87 -3.74 -5.62
CA ARG A 61 10.63 -4.02 -4.20
C ARG A 61 9.52 -5.07 -4.08
N PRO A 62 9.63 -6.06 -3.18
CA PRO A 62 8.55 -7.00 -2.95
C PRO A 62 7.27 -6.28 -2.53
N TYR A 63 6.16 -6.61 -3.18
CA TYR A 63 4.86 -6.06 -2.80
C TYR A 63 3.73 -7.05 -3.01
N PHE A 64 2.68 -6.86 -2.21
CA PHE A 64 1.38 -7.48 -2.40
C PHE A 64 0.37 -6.42 -2.86
N PHE A 65 -0.49 -6.76 -3.79
CA PHE A 65 -1.58 -5.90 -4.24
C PHE A 65 -2.91 -6.47 -3.72
N ILE A 66 -3.65 -5.66 -2.98
CA ILE A 66 -4.94 -6.05 -2.40
C ILE A 66 -6.01 -5.12 -2.95
N LEU A 67 -6.98 -5.70 -3.68
CA LEU A 67 -8.22 -5.01 -4.03
C LEU A 67 -9.21 -5.18 -2.89
N ASN A 68 -9.26 -4.19 -2.01
CA ASN A 68 -10.22 -4.10 -0.93
C ASN A 68 -11.63 -3.82 -1.46
N LYS A 69 -12.65 -4.20 -0.67
CA LYS A 69 -14.07 -4.08 -1.00
C LYS A 69 -14.46 -4.79 -2.30
N ALA A 70 -13.73 -5.84 -2.67
CA ALA A 70 -14.12 -6.71 -3.77
C ALA A 70 -15.52 -7.30 -3.50
N GLN A 71 -16.39 -7.26 -4.50
CA GLN A 71 -17.69 -7.91 -4.41
C GLN A 71 -17.50 -9.43 -4.32
N GLY A 72 -18.49 -10.16 -3.78
CA GLY A 72 -18.36 -11.58 -3.43
C GLY A 72 -17.87 -12.49 -4.58
N GLU A 73 -18.18 -12.14 -5.83
CA GLU A 73 -17.68 -12.87 -7.01
C GLU A 73 -16.16 -12.77 -7.24
N PHE A 74 -15.50 -11.76 -6.63
CA PHE A 74 -14.06 -11.51 -6.71
C PHE A 74 -13.35 -11.70 -5.36
N ALA A 75 -14.07 -12.06 -4.30
CA ALA A 75 -13.48 -12.31 -3.00
C ALA A 75 -12.72 -13.64 -3.01
N ILE A 76 -11.51 -13.64 -2.43
CA ILE A 76 -10.76 -14.87 -2.18
C ILE A 76 -11.28 -15.44 -0.85
N GLU A 77 -11.76 -16.69 -0.85
CA GLU A 77 -12.17 -17.43 0.36
C GLU A 77 -10.99 -17.80 1.27
#